data_AF-A0A4Q3UTI5-F1
#
_entry.id   AF-A0A4Q3UTI5-F1
#
_cell.length_a   1.000
_cell.length_b   1.000
_cell.length_c   1.000
_cell.angle_alpha   90.00
_cell.angle_beta   90.00
_cell.angle_gamma   90.00
#
_symmetry.space_group_name_H-M   'P 1'
#
loop_
_entity.id
_entity.type
_entity.pdbx_description
1 polymer ?
#
loop_
_entity_poly.entity_id
_entity_poly.type
_entity_poly.pdbx_seq_one_letter_code
_entity_poly.pdbx_strand_id
1 'polypeptide(L)'
;MLEIDFRIDFADEAIGVQARRLNMANGAFVRELSDSRTFCRQSDVDAMRERGLALGGTLDNAVVFDGDQVLSPGGLRHADEPVRHKMLDAVGDLALAGGPILGRYVGERAGHALTNRLLRTLFADASAYALVDCGPRTLGKLPGVGVHAGDMPARN
;
A
#
# COMPACT_ATOMS: atom_id res chain seq x y z
N MET A 1 -7.36 6.87 15.03
CA MET A 1 -7.60 6.08 13.81
C MET A 1 -6.26 5.92 13.12
N LEU A 2 -6.07 4.84 12.35
CA LEU A 2 -4.84 4.61 11.60
C LEU A 2 -4.53 5.79 10.68
N GLU A 3 -3.34 6.35 10.82
CA GLU A 3 -2.72 7.26 9.86
C GLU A 3 -1.50 6.57 9.25
N ILE A 4 -1.33 6.69 7.94
CA ILE A 4 -0.18 6.15 7.21
C ILE A 4 0.55 7.32 6.57
N ASP A 5 1.85 7.41 6.83
CA ASP A 5 2.79 8.30 6.16
C ASP A 5 3.85 7.43 5.47
N PHE A 6 3.94 7.50 4.15
CA PHE A 6 4.78 6.60 3.39
C PHE A 6 5.61 7.37 2.36
N ARG A 7 6.90 7.05 2.30
CA ARG A 7 7.84 7.59 1.32
C ARG A 7 8.55 6.47 0.58
N ILE A 8 8.57 6.58 -0.74
CA ILE A 8 9.39 5.75 -1.64
C ILE A 8 10.46 6.62 -2.32
N ASP A 9 11.51 5.96 -2.79
CA ASP A 9 12.67 6.57 -3.41
C ASP A 9 13.26 5.54 -4.38
N PHE A 10 12.84 5.63 -5.64
CA PHE A 10 13.27 4.78 -6.74
C PHE A 10 14.13 5.58 -7.72
N ALA A 11 15.13 4.90 -8.31
CA ALA A 11 16.05 5.52 -9.26
C ALA A 11 15.38 5.82 -10.62
N ASP A 12 14.41 5.00 -11.02
CA ASP A 12 13.64 5.15 -12.26
C ASP A 12 12.82 6.44 -12.20
N GLU A 13 13.09 7.38 -13.10
CA GLU A 13 12.51 8.74 -13.09
C GLU A 13 10.98 8.74 -13.17
N ALA A 14 10.38 7.74 -13.85
CA ALA A 14 8.93 7.58 -13.94
C ALA A 14 8.27 7.23 -12.59
N ILE A 15 9.03 6.72 -11.62
CA ILE A 15 8.58 6.48 -10.24
C ILE A 15 9.11 7.60 -9.35
N GLY A 16 10.43 7.77 -9.33
CA GLY A 16 11.15 8.78 -8.56
C GLY A 16 10.93 8.70 -7.05
N VAL A 17 10.98 9.87 -6.43
CA VAL A 17 10.70 10.06 -5.00
C VAL A 17 9.26 10.51 -4.84
N GLN A 18 8.48 9.72 -4.10
CA GLN A 18 7.09 10.03 -3.81
C GLN A 18 6.84 9.93 -2.30
N ALA A 19 6.00 10.81 -1.78
CA ALA A 19 5.60 10.79 -0.37
C ALA A 19 4.10 11.06 -0.28
N ARG A 20 3.42 10.32 0.61
CA ARG A 20 1.99 10.47 0.82
C ARG A 20 1.60 10.19 2.26
N ARG A 21 0.69 11.02 2.77
CA ARG A 21 0.11 10.88 4.12
C ARG A 21 -1.41 10.80 4.03
N LEU A 22 -2.00 9.78 4.63
CA LEU A 22 -3.45 9.57 4.66
C LEU A 22 -3.95 9.20 6.05
N ASN A 23 -5.08 9.79 6.43
CA ASN A 23 -5.92 9.27 7.50
C ASN A 23 -6.85 8.20 6.92
N MET A 24 -6.75 6.97 7.42
CA MET A 24 -7.45 5.81 6.86
C MET A 24 -8.94 5.73 7.25
N ALA A 25 -9.51 6.80 7.83
CA ALA A 25 -10.90 6.87 8.21
C ALA A 25 -11.87 6.99 7.01
N ASN A 26 -13.13 6.64 7.24
CA ASN A 26 -14.28 7.05 6.41
C ASN A 26 -14.15 6.69 4.92
N GLY A 27 -13.72 5.47 4.61
CA GLY A 27 -13.62 4.97 3.23
C GLY A 27 -12.41 5.47 2.43
N ALA A 28 -11.43 6.11 3.06
CA ALA A 28 -10.18 6.52 2.41
C ALA A 28 -9.48 5.35 1.70
N PHE A 29 -9.50 4.15 2.29
CA PHE A 29 -8.98 2.94 1.64
C PHE A 29 -9.54 2.72 0.23
N VAL A 30 -10.87 2.79 0.08
CA VAL A 30 -11.53 2.48 -1.20
C VAL A 30 -11.25 3.55 -2.23
N ARG A 31 -11.41 4.82 -1.85
CA ARG A 31 -11.24 5.96 -2.78
C ARG A 31 -9.78 6.22 -3.15
N GLU A 32 -8.84 5.94 -2.26
CA GLU A 32 -7.46 6.38 -2.43
C GLU A 32 -6.47 5.25 -2.75
N LEU A 33 -6.70 4.03 -2.29
CA LEU A 33 -5.70 2.95 -2.36
C LEU A 33 -6.17 1.71 -3.12
N SER A 34 -7.47 1.38 -3.06
CA SER A 34 -7.96 0.04 -3.44
C SER A 34 -7.74 -0.34 -4.91
N ASP A 35 -7.61 0.63 -5.81
CA ASP A 35 -7.37 0.42 -7.23
C ASP A 35 -5.90 0.61 -7.64
N SER A 36 -4.99 0.86 -6.70
CA SER A 36 -3.56 1.06 -6.98
C SER A 36 -2.87 -0.29 -7.24
N ARG A 37 -2.54 -0.53 -8.52
CA ARG A 37 -1.95 -1.80 -8.99
C ARG A 37 -0.54 -1.98 -8.46
N THR A 38 -0.13 -3.24 -8.37
CA THR A 38 1.28 -3.57 -8.14
C THR A 38 2.14 -3.08 -9.29
N PHE A 39 3.42 -2.85 -9.02
CA PHE A 39 4.35 -2.33 -10.00
C PHE A 39 5.72 -2.97 -9.94
N CYS A 40 6.38 -2.96 -11.11
CA CYS A 40 7.67 -3.60 -11.33
C CYS A 40 8.55 -2.67 -12.18
N ARG A 41 9.86 -2.74 -11.98
CA ARG A 41 10.82 -2.26 -12.99
C ARG A 41 11.02 -3.34 -14.03
N GLN A 42 11.20 -2.98 -15.30
CA GLN A 42 11.42 -3.93 -16.39
C GLN A 42 12.63 -4.83 -16.10
N SER A 43 13.72 -4.24 -15.59
CA SER A 43 14.91 -4.98 -15.14
C SER A 43 14.64 -6.02 -14.05
N ASP A 44 13.73 -5.72 -13.10
CA ASP A 44 13.32 -6.68 -12.08
C ASP A 44 12.47 -7.80 -12.68
N VAL A 45 11.61 -7.49 -13.65
CA VAL A 45 10.80 -8.49 -14.38
C VAL A 45 11.70 -9.48 -15.13
N ASP A 46 12.71 -8.97 -15.84
CA ASP A 46 13.65 -9.80 -16.60
C ASP A 46 14.43 -10.73 -15.65
N ALA A 47 15.00 -10.16 -14.58
CA ALA A 47 15.72 -10.94 -13.57
C ALA A 47 14.83 -11.99 -12.85
N MET A 48 13.56 -11.67 -12.60
CA MET A 48 12.60 -12.63 -12.03
C MET A 48 12.30 -13.76 -13.02
N ARG A 49 12.08 -13.46 -14.30
CA ARG A 49 11.76 -14.45 -15.33
C ARG A 49 12.92 -15.40 -15.61
N GLU A 50 14.15 -14.91 -15.63
CA GLU A 50 15.37 -15.73 -15.72
C GLU A 50 15.45 -16.77 -14.60
N ARG A 51 14.86 -16.46 -13.44
CA ARG A 51 14.79 -17.33 -12.26
C ARG A 51 13.51 -18.16 -12.18
N GLY A 52 12.66 -18.12 -13.21
CA GLY A 52 11.38 -18.84 -13.25
C GLY A 52 10.30 -18.25 -12.33
N LEU A 53 10.44 -16.98 -11.93
CA LEU A 53 9.47 -16.25 -11.11
C LEU A 53 8.63 -15.28 -11.97
N ALA A 54 7.55 -14.75 -11.38
CA ALA A 54 6.64 -13.78 -12.03
C ALA A 54 6.10 -14.22 -13.41
N LEU A 55 5.97 -15.54 -13.64
CA LEU A 55 5.57 -16.10 -14.93
C LEU A 55 4.13 -15.74 -15.37
N GLY A 56 3.27 -15.35 -14.42
CA GLY A 56 1.93 -14.84 -14.70
C GLY A 56 1.83 -13.32 -14.85
N GLY A 57 2.95 -12.59 -14.76
CA GLY A 57 2.97 -11.13 -14.84
C GLY A 57 2.70 -10.64 -16.27
N THR A 58 1.71 -9.77 -16.42
CA THR A 58 1.35 -9.08 -17.66
C THR A 58 1.18 -7.58 -17.41
N LEU A 59 1.17 -6.78 -18.47
CA LEU A 59 0.91 -5.34 -18.35
C LEU A 59 -0.51 -5.02 -17.87
N ASP A 60 -1.42 -5.99 -17.91
CA ASP A 60 -2.80 -5.86 -17.42
C ASP A 60 -2.90 -5.99 -15.90
N ASN A 61 -1.97 -6.74 -15.28
CA ASN A 61 -2.00 -7.03 -13.84
C ASN A 61 -0.91 -6.33 -13.03
N ALA A 62 0.07 -5.72 -13.69
CA ALA A 62 1.11 -4.90 -13.06
C ALA A 62 1.43 -3.65 -13.89
N VAL A 63 1.78 -2.57 -13.21
CA VAL A 63 2.38 -1.39 -13.83
C VAL A 63 3.86 -1.65 -14.04
N VAL A 64 4.35 -1.63 -15.28
CA VAL A 64 5.76 -1.82 -15.57
C VAL A 64 6.41 -0.49 -15.94
N PHE A 65 7.53 -0.20 -15.30
CA PHE A 65 8.34 0.99 -15.49
C PHE A 65 9.68 0.62 -16.13
N ASP A 66 10.14 1.43 -17.07
CA ASP A 66 11.47 1.32 -17.69
C ASP A 66 12.12 2.70 -17.75
N GLY A 67 12.93 3.03 -16.76
CA GLY A 67 13.56 4.34 -16.64
C GLY A 67 12.54 5.47 -16.48
N ASP A 68 12.39 6.29 -17.53
CA ASP A 68 11.47 7.43 -17.61
C ASP A 68 10.11 7.08 -18.22
N GLN A 69 9.89 5.81 -18.60
CA GLN A 69 8.68 5.36 -19.29
C GLN A 69 7.78 4.46 -18.41
N VAL A 70 6.47 4.60 -18.62
CA VAL A 70 5.45 3.67 -18.13
C VAL A 70 5.00 2.80 -19.29
N LEU A 71 5.30 1.50 -19.24
CA LEU A 71 5.02 0.57 -20.33
C LEU A 71 3.57 0.06 -20.32
N SER A 72 2.88 0.14 -19.17
CA SER A 72 1.53 -0.40 -19.05
C SER A 72 0.50 0.43 -19.84
N PRO A 73 -0.32 -0.21 -20.70
CA PRO A 73 -1.35 0.47 -21.47
C PRO A 73 -2.31 1.28 -20.58
N GLY A 74 -2.67 2.48 -21.04
CA GLY A 74 -3.51 3.40 -20.28
C GLY A 74 -2.80 4.15 -19.15
N GLY A 75 -1.50 3.90 -18.93
CA GLY A 75 -0.69 4.62 -17.95
C GLY A 75 -1.09 4.31 -16.51
N LEU A 76 -0.95 5.31 -15.64
CA LEU A 76 -1.27 5.20 -14.21
C LEU A 76 -2.73 5.58 -13.93
N ARG A 77 -3.34 4.91 -12.96
CA ARG A 77 -4.68 5.27 -12.43
C ARG A 77 -4.61 6.53 -11.56
N HIS A 78 -3.48 6.73 -10.90
CA HIS A 78 -3.15 7.91 -10.10
C HIS A 78 -1.72 8.34 -10.43
N ALA A 79 -1.45 9.64 -10.47
CA ALA A 79 -0.08 10.13 -10.74
C ALA A 79 0.95 9.57 -9.73
N ASP A 80 0.51 9.26 -8.52
CA ASP A 80 1.29 8.68 -7.42
C ASP A 80 0.88 7.22 -7.11
N GLU A 81 0.42 6.46 -8.12
CA GLU A 81 0.04 5.03 -7.98
C GLU A 81 1.12 4.17 -7.29
N PRO A 82 2.44 4.35 -7.53
CA PRO A 82 3.48 3.56 -6.85
C PRO A 82 3.49 3.71 -5.32
N VAL A 83 3.46 4.94 -4.79
CA VAL A 83 3.43 5.13 -3.32
C VAL A 83 2.09 4.68 -2.73
N ARG A 84 0.98 4.87 -3.46
CA ARG A 84 -0.33 4.35 -3.03
C ARG A 84 -0.35 2.84 -2.93
N HIS A 85 0.25 2.14 -3.90
CA HIS A 85 0.39 0.68 -3.81
C HIS A 85 1.24 0.25 -2.62
N LYS A 86 2.32 0.98 -2.29
CA LYS A 86 3.08 0.70 -1.05
C LYS A 86 2.32 0.99 0.23
N MET A 87 1.43 1.98 0.24
CA MET A 87 0.49 2.16 1.34
C MET A 87 -0.54 1.02 1.39
N LEU A 88 -1.03 0.53 0.25
CA LEU A 88 -1.94 -0.62 0.17
C LEU A 88 -1.27 -1.89 0.73
N ASP A 89 -0.02 -2.16 0.33
CA ASP A 89 0.82 -3.23 0.90
C ASP A 89 0.91 -3.10 2.43
N ALA A 90 1.23 -1.89 2.92
CA ALA A 90 1.35 -1.64 4.35
C ALA A 90 0.03 -1.85 5.11
N VAL A 91 -1.12 -1.47 4.54
CA VAL A 91 -2.43 -1.76 5.13
C VAL A 91 -2.62 -3.27 5.30
N GLY A 92 -2.28 -4.05 4.27
CA GLY A 92 -2.33 -5.52 4.33
C GLY A 92 -1.38 -6.11 5.38
N ASP A 93 -0.13 -5.66 5.40
CA ASP A 93 0.87 -6.12 6.36
C ASP A 93 0.46 -5.80 7.81
N LEU A 94 -0.02 -4.57 8.07
CA LEU A 94 -0.45 -4.10 9.38
C LEU A 94 -1.70 -4.85 9.87
N ALA A 95 -2.54 -5.36 8.97
CA ALA A 95 -3.70 -6.18 9.35
C ALA A 95 -3.30 -7.50 10.03
N LEU A 96 -2.04 -7.96 9.85
CA LEU A 96 -1.50 -9.11 10.56
C LEU A 96 -1.30 -8.88 12.07
N ALA A 97 -1.52 -7.64 12.56
CA ALA A 97 -1.57 -7.32 13.98
C ALA A 97 -2.70 -8.03 14.76
N GLY A 98 -3.67 -8.64 14.07
CA GLY A 98 -4.80 -9.33 14.69
C GLY A 98 -5.93 -8.42 15.14
N GLY A 99 -5.81 -7.11 14.92
CA GLY A 99 -6.83 -6.10 15.17
C GLY A 99 -6.47 -4.76 14.52
N PRO A 100 -7.42 -3.81 14.41
CA PRO A 100 -7.16 -2.51 13.83
C PRO A 100 -6.17 -1.72 14.70
N ILE A 101 -5.11 -1.23 14.08
CA ILE A 101 -4.13 -0.36 14.77
C ILE A 101 -4.72 1.04 14.91
N LEU A 102 -4.75 1.54 16.15
CA LEU A 102 -5.07 2.93 16.46
C LEU A 102 -3.76 3.69 16.71
N GLY A 103 -3.14 4.18 15.63
CA GLY A 103 -1.86 4.88 15.72
C GLY A 103 -1.42 5.49 14.39
N ARG A 104 -0.16 5.91 14.33
CA ARG A 104 0.48 6.38 13.11
C ARG A 104 1.56 5.39 12.70
N TYR A 105 1.51 4.96 11.46
CA TYR A 105 2.57 4.19 10.81
C TYR A 105 3.36 5.11 9.88
N VAL A 106 4.69 5.06 9.98
CA VAL A 106 5.62 5.79 9.10
C VAL A 106 6.51 4.78 8.40
N GLY A 107 6.43 4.74 7.06
CA GLY A 107 7.23 3.85 6.23
C GLY A 107 8.17 4.65 5.33
N GLU A 108 9.48 4.50 5.51
CA GLU A 108 10.49 5.07 4.61
C GLU A 108 11.19 3.94 3.86
N ARG A 109 10.95 3.86 2.54
CA ARG A 109 11.44 2.76 1.68
C ARG A 109 11.12 1.38 2.29
N ALA A 110 10.00 1.29 3.01
CA ALA A 110 9.60 0.08 3.69
C ALA A 110 9.05 -0.96 2.70
N GLY A 111 9.26 -2.24 3.02
CA GLY A 111 8.62 -3.37 2.33
C GLY A 111 8.15 -4.40 3.35
N HIS A 112 7.47 -5.46 2.90
CA HIS A 112 6.81 -6.44 3.76
C HIS A 112 7.67 -6.97 4.91
N ALA A 113 8.94 -7.31 4.64
CA ALA A 113 9.86 -7.82 5.65
C ALA A 113 10.19 -6.79 6.75
N LEU A 114 10.22 -5.49 6.42
CA LEU A 114 10.44 -4.43 7.41
C LEU A 114 9.16 -4.19 8.23
N THR A 115 8.00 -4.11 7.58
CA THR A 115 6.71 -3.94 8.27
C THR A 115 6.42 -5.09 9.23
N ASN A 116 6.71 -6.34 8.81
CA ASN A 116 6.55 -7.50 9.68
C ASN A 116 7.51 -7.47 10.87
N ARG A 117 8.77 -7.09 10.66
CA ARG A 117 9.74 -6.92 11.76
C ARG A 117 9.28 -5.85 12.74
N LEU A 118 8.74 -4.72 12.26
CA LEU A 118 8.16 -3.69 13.12
C LEU A 118 7.06 -4.26 14.02
N LEU A 119 6.09 -5.00 13.45
CA LEU A 119 5.03 -5.61 14.25
C LEU A 119 5.57 -6.59 15.29
N ARG A 120 6.54 -7.44 14.91
CA ARG A 120 7.18 -8.38 15.86
C ARG A 120 7.87 -7.64 16.99
N THR A 121 8.58 -6.54 16.69
CA THR A 121 9.24 -5.71 17.70
C THR A 121 8.22 -5.03 18.62
N LEU A 122 7.15 -4.46 18.06
CA LEU A 122 6.07 -3.85 18.84
C LEU A 122 5.43 -4.85 19.81
N PHE A 123 5.11 -6.06 19.34
CA PHE A 123 4.44 -7.07 20.16
C PHE A 123 5.39 -7.82 21.11
N ALA A 124 6.71 -7.69 20.94
CA ALA A 124 7.68 -8.21 21.91
C ALA A 124 7.74 -7.35 23.19
N ASP A 125 7.28 -6.10 23.13
CA ASP A 125 7.24 -5.17 24.26
C ASP A 125 5.80 -4.78 24.60
N ALA A 126 5.24 -5.43 25.63
CA ALA A 126 3.88 -5.15 26.09
C ALA A 126 3.69 -3.73 26.65
N SER A 127 4.77 -2.98 26.94
CA SER A 127 4.66 -1.57 27.35
C SER A 127 4.48 -0.61 26.16
N ALA A 128 4.76 -1.09 24.94
CA ALA A 128 4.69 -0.29 23.72
C ALA A 128 3.28 -0.23 23.10
N TYR A 129 2.31 -1.00 23.62
CA TYR A 129 0.93 -0.98 23.14
C TYR A 129 -0.08 -1.29 24.25
N ALA A 130 -1.36 -0.98 23.97
CA ALA A 130 -2.48 -1.37 24.83
C ALA A 130 -3.61 -1.93 23.96
N LEU A 131 -4.25 -3.00 24.42
CA LEU A 131 -5.49 -3.50 23.83
C LEU A 131 -6.66 -2.66 24.34
N VAL A 132 -7.46 -2.15 23.42
CA VAL A 132 -8.63 -1.32 23.75
C VAL A 132 -9.84 -1.77 22.95
N ASP A 133 -11.01 -1.76 23.59
CA ASP A 133 -12.26 -2.06 22.91
C ASP A 133 -12.63 -0.94 21.93
N CYS A 134 -12.84 -1.31 20.66
CA CYS A 134 -13.31 -0.38 19.67
C CYS A 134 -14.82 -0.15 19.85
N GLY A 135 -15.19 0.91 20.57
CA GLY A 135 -16.58 1.34 20.67
C GLY A 135 -17.18 1.77 19.32
N PRO A 136 -18.52 1.99 19.25
CA PRO A 136 -19.23 2.27 18.00
C PRO A 136 -18.65 3.42 17.16
N ARG A 137 -18.14 4.47 17.81
CA ARG A 137 -17.51 5.62 17.14
C ARG A 137 -16.21 5.27 16.43
N THR A 138 -15.43 4.33 16.99
CA THR A 138 -14.16 3.88 16.40
C THR A 138 -14.43 2.92 15.25
N LEU A 139 -15.36 1.99 15.46
CA LEU A 139 -15.83 1.08 14.41
C LEU A 139 -16.37 1.85 13.20
N GLY A 140 -17.18 2.89 13.43
CA GLY A 140 -17.73 3.76 12.38
C GLY A 140 -16.69 4.50 11.51
N LYS A 141 -15.42 4.47 11.91
CA LYS A 141 -14.32 5.16 11.22
C LYS A 141 -13.25 4.20 10.70
N LEU A 142 -13.45 2.88 10.80
CA LEU A 142 -12.46 1.92 10.32
C LEU A 142 -12.26 2.02 8.79
N PRO A 143 -11.10 1.61 8.27
CA PRO A 143 -10.82 1.63 6.84
C PRO A 143 -11.86 0.78 6.09
N GLY A 144 -12.75 1.42 5.33
CA GLY A 144 -13.79 0.78 4.55
C GLY A 144 -15.21 0.82 5.14
N VAL A 145 -15.42 1.39 6.33
CA VAL A 145 -16.78 1.55 6.88
C VAL A 145 -17.52 2.67 6.16
N GLY A 146 -18.79 2.41 5.83
CA GLY A 146 -19.67 3.35 5.11
C GLY A 146 -19.45 3.39 3.60
N VAL A 147 -18.72 2.41 3.04
CA VAL A 147 -18.49 2.30 1.59
C VAL A 147 -19.73 1.74 0.90
N HIS A 148 -20.10 2.34 -0.22
CA HIS A 148 -21.14 1.87 -1.12
C HIS A 148 -20.56 1.61 -2.52
N ALA A 149 -21.30 0.90 -3.37
CA ALA A 149 -20.84 0.51 -4.71
C ALA A 149 -20.43 1.72 -5.57
N GLY A 150 -21.05 2.89 -5.36
CA GLY A 150 -20.69 4.14 -6.06
C GLY A 150 -19.37 4.77 -5.62
N ASP A 151 -18.78 4.33 -4.51
CA ASP A 151 -17.44 4.77 -4.07
C ASP A 151 -16.32 4.00 -4.78
N MET A 152 -16.64 2.90 -5.47
CA MET A 152 -15.64 2.15 -6.21
C MET A 152 -15.29 2.90 -7.50
N PRO A 153 -13.99 3.05 -7.83
CA PRO A 153 -13.56 3.63 -9.09
C PRO A 153 -14.24 2.90 -10.26
N ALA A 154 -14.74 3.67 -11.23
CA ALA A 154 -15.32 3.10 -12.44
C ALA A 154 -14.30 2.19 -13.11
N ARG A 155 -14.72 0.97 -13.47
CA ARG A 155 -13.89 0.10 -14.31
C ARG A 155 -13.90 0.70 -15.71
N ASN A 156 -12.80 1.33 -16.11
CA ASN A 156 -12.54 1.64 -17.51
C ASN A 156 -12.31 0.34 -18.29
#